data_AF-A0A521EB01-F1
#
_entry.id   AF-A0A521EB01-F1
#
_cell.length_a   1.000
_cell.length_b   1.000
_cell.length_c   1.000
_cell.angle_alpha   90.00
_cell.angle_beta   90.00
_cell.angle_gamma   90.00
#
_symmetry.space_group_name_H-M   'P 1'
#
loop_
_entity.id
_entity.type
_entity.pdbx_description
1 polymer ?
#
loop_
_entity_poly.entity_id
_entity_poly.type
_entity_poly.pdbx_seq_one_letter_code
_entity_poly.pdbx_strand_id
1 'polypeptide(L)'
;MKGKEIVRPKTVVLKPKAPIRRYDVFAEYNRIKAVKEFGFTDDEAKAYGLAVAKVVAARKFFGHRIKYRGATRAYLEGRTTEKWWRKLATPSEFDEKIIQRMGEDFYYKVFRPTLERLYEEGKDYMEIRDSVREEWNKLLEEK
;
A
#
# COMPACT_ATOMS: atom_id res chain seq x y z
N MET A 1 -37.81 10.22 -40.55
CA MET A 1 -37.41 10.21 -39.13
C MET A 1 -35.93 9.86 -39.05
N LYS A 2 -35.05 10.80 -38.66
CA LYS A 2 -33.63 10.50 -38.44
C LYS A 2 -33.49 9.78 -37.10
N GLY A 3 -32.96 8.55 -37.11
CA GLY A 3 -32.71 7.77 -35.91
C GLY A 3 -31.79 8.56 -34.96
N LYS A 4 -32.16 8.64 -33.68
CA LYS A 4 -31.30 9.20 -32.64
C LYS A 4 -30.05 8.33 -32.55
N GLU A 5 -28.91 8.91 -32.90
CA GLU A 5 -27.61 8.29 -32.72
C GLU A 5 -27.38 8.08 -31.22
N ILE A 6 -27.25 6.81 -30.80
CA ILE A 6 -26.98 6.47 -29.40
C ILE A 6 -25.50 6.76 -29.16
N VAL A 7 -25.21 7.89 -28.51
CA VAL A 7 -23.85 8.20 -28.03
C VAL A 7 -23.51 7.20 -26.94
N ARG A 8 -22.63 6.24 -27.25
CA ARG A 8 -22.14 5.29 -26.26
C ARG A 8 -21.33 6.04 -25.20
N PRO A 9 -21.57 5.79 -23.89
CA PRO A 9 -20.77 6.42 -22.85
C PRO A 9 -19.30 6.02 -23.00
N LYS A 10 -18.39 6.97 -22.88
CA LYS A 10 -16.95 6.68 -22.83
C LYS A 10 -16.62 6.01 -21.49
N THR A 11 -16.11 4.78 -21.54
CA THR A 11 -15.55 4.12 -20.37
C THR A 11 -14.25 4.83 -19.97
N VAL A 12 -14.19 5.34 -18.74
CA VAL A 12 -12.97 5.93 -18.18
C VAL A 12 -12.26 4.87 -17.36
N VAL A 13 -11.09 4.42 -17.82
CA VAL A 13 -10.21 3.54 -17.04
C VAL A 13 -9.47 4.40 -16.01
N LEU A 14 -9.64 4.09 -14.73
CA LEU A 14 -8.84 4.73 -13.68
C LEU A 14 -7.41 4.22 -13.76
N LYS A 15 -6.47 5.13 -14.03
CA LYS A 15 -5.04 4.86 -14.06
C LYS A 15 -4.32 5.60 -12.93
N PRO A 16 -3.17 5.10 -12.45
CA PRO A 16 -2.41 5.83 -11.44
C PRO A 16 -1.91 7.17 -12.00
N LYS A 17 -1.63 8.13 -11.11
CA LYS A 17 -1.00 9.42 -11.45
C LYS A 17 0.53 9.34 -11.52
N ALA A 18 1.10 8.29 -10.93
CA ALA A 18 2.55 8.06 -10.88
C ALA A 18 2.86 6.57 -10.87
N PRO A 19 4.06 6.15 -11.29
CA PRO A 19 4.44 4.74 -11.28
C PRO A 19 4.27 4.09 -9.90
N ILE A 20 3.70 2.90 -9.88
CA ILE A 20 3.55 2.06 -8.70
C ILE A 20 4.89 1.39 -8.42
N ARG A 21 5.40 1.60 -7.20
CA ARG A 21 6.69 1.09 -6.73
C ARG A 21 6.44 -0.16 -5.89
N ARG A 22 7.44 -1.04 -5.83
CA ARG A 22 7.46 -2.15 -4.84
C ARG A 22 7.27 -1.66 -3.40
N TYR A 23 7.73 -0.43 -3.13
CA TYR A 23 7.55 0.25 -1.84
C TYR A 23 6.08 0.49 -1.51
N ASP A 24 5.27 0.91 -2.48
CA ASP A 24 3.85 1.21 -2.26
C ASP A 24 3.06 -0.06 -1.95
N VAL A 25 3.29 -1.11 -2.75
CA VAL A 25 2.67 -2.43 -2.52
C VAL A 25 3.07 -2.99 -1.16
N PHE A 26 4.35 -2.85 -0.79
CA PHE A 26 4.83 -3.34 0.49
C PHE A 26 4.24 -2.58 1.68
N ALA A 27 4.10 -1.26 1.57
CA ALA A 27 3.50 -0.43 2.62
C ALA A 27 2.01 -0.78 2.81
N GLU A 28 1.25 -0.88 1.72
CA GLU A 28 -0.17 -1.24 1.77
C GLU A 28 -0.40 -2.68 2.25
N TYR A 29 0.39 -3.64 1.77
CA TYR A 29 0.29 -5.03 2.25
C TYR A 29 0.49 -5.12 3.77
N ASN A 30 1.45 -4.36 4.33
CA ASN A 30 1.66 -4.32 5.78
C ASN A 30 0.59 -3.49 6.52
N ARG A 31 -0.06 -2.51 5.88
CA ARG A 31 -1.26 -1.85 6.42
C ARG A 31 -2.38 -2.88 6.57
N ILE A 32 -2.69 -3.62 5.50
CA ILE A 32 -3.73 -4.67 5.50
C ILE A 32 -3.45 -5.70 6.59
N LYS A 33 -2.20 -6.20 6.65
CA LYS A 33 -1.76 -7.11 7.70
C LYS A 33 -2.01 -6.55 9.11
N ALA A 34 -1.65 -5.30 9.35
CA ALA A 34 -1.83 -4.69 10.66
C ALA A 34 -3.30 -4.55 11.06
N VAL A 35 -4.18 -4.25 10.11
CA VAL A 35 -5.63 -4.24 10.38
C VAL A 35 -6.13 -5.66 10.67
N LYS A 36 -5.84 -6.62 9.77
CA LYS A 36 -6.45 -7.96 9.78
C LYS A 36 -5.88 -8.88 10.87
N GLU A 37 -4.57 -8.85 11.11
CA GLU A 37 -3.92 -9.75 12.07
C GLU A 37 -3.69 -9.11 13.44
N PHE A 38 -3.44 -7.79 13.48
CA PHE A 38 -3.06 -7.13 14.74
C PHE A 38 -4.20 -6.30 15.35
N GLY A 39 -5.32 -6.16 14.65
CA GLY A 39 -6.47 -5.37 15.11
C GLY A 39 -6.20 -3.88 15.20
N PHE A 40 -5.22 -3.36 14.45
CA PHE A 40 -4.91 -1.93 14.46
C PHE A 40 -6.01 -1.12 13.78
N THR A 41 -6.22 0.10 14.27
CA THR A 41 -7.02 1.11 13.56
C THR A 41 -6.39 1.44 12.20
N ASP A 42 -7.17 1.97 11.25
CA ASP A 42 -6.65 2.29 9.91
C ASP A 42 -5.46 3.27 9.97
N ASP A 43 -5.55 4.31 10.79
CA ASP A 43 -4.45 5.27 10.99
C ASP A 43 -3.19 4.60 11.54
N GLU A 44 -3.33 3.72 12.54
CA GLU A 44 -2.19 3.00 13.08
C GLU A 44 -1.59 2.03 12.09
N ALA A 45 -2.43 1.37 11.30
CA ALA A 45 -2.01 0.47 10.25
C ALA A 45 -1.27 1.22 9.12
N LYS A 46 -1.72 2.42 8.75
CA LYS A 46 -1.03 3.28 7.76
C LYS A 46 0.37 3.63 8.24
N ALA A 47 0.48 4.15 9.46
CA ALA A 47 1.77 4.46 10.06
C ALA A 47 2.67 3.21 10.16
N TYR A 48 2.10 2.08 10.58
CA TYR A 48 2.81 0.80 10.65
C TYR A 48 3.35 0.34 9.29
N GLY A 49 2.49 0.28 8.28
CA GLY A 49 2.85 -0.16 6.93
C GLY A 49 3.99 0.66 6.33
N LEU A 50 3.90 2.00 6.47
CA LEU A 50 4.95 2.90 6.01
C LEU A 50 6.26 2.73 6.80
N ALA A 51 6.19 2.59 8.12
CA ALA A 51 7.38 2.39 8.96
C ALA A 51 8.13 1.11 8.60
N VAL A 52 7.41 -0.01 8.38
CA VAL A 52 8.00 -1.28 7.95
C VAL A 52 8.67 -1.12 6.58
N ALA A 53 8.04 -0.42 5.64
CA ALA A 53 8.63 -0.13 4.34
C ALA A 53 9.90 0.74 4.44
N LYS A 54 9.89 1.78 5.29
CA LYS A 54 11.09 2.62 5.57
C LYS A 54 12.22 1.78 6.15
N VAL A 55 11.94 0.90 7.10
CA VAL A 55 12.93 -0.03 7.70
C VAL A 55 13.55 -0.92 6.63
N VAL A 56 12.74 -1.59 5.81
CA VAL A 56 13.26 -2.51 4.78
C VAL A 56 14.06 -1.76 3.71
N ALA A 57 13.61 -0.57 3.30
CA ALA A 57 14.36 0.28 2.37
C ALA A 57 15.73 0.70 2.96
N ALA A 58 15.77 1.10 4.23
CA ALA A 58 16.99 1.50 4.92
C ALA A 58 18.00 0.36 5.08
N ARG A 59 17.57 -0.92 5.13
CA ARG A 59 18.49 -2.07 5.23
C ARG A 59 19.45 -2.15 4.04
N LYS A 60 19.03 -1.69 2.86
CA LYS A 60 19.89 -1.66 1.68
C LYS A 60 21.11 -0.74 1.86
N PHE A 61 20.97 0.32 2.67
CA PHE A 61 22.01 1.32 2.87
C PHE A 61 22.82 1.11 4.16
N PHE A 62 22.16 0.67 5.24
CA PHE A 62 22.78 0.57 6.57
C PHE A 62 23.02 -0.87 7.06
N GLY A 63 22.71 -1.87 6.24
CA GLY A 63 22.83 -3.29 6.60
C GLY A 63 21.84 -3.73 7.69
N HIS A 64 22.19 -4.78 8.43
CA HIS A 64 21.33 -5.43 9.43
C HIS A 64 21.21 -4.70 10.79
N ARG A 65 21.78 -3.50 10.94
CA ARG A 65 21.86 -2.76 12.22
C ARG A 65 20.54 -2.10 12.68
N ILE A 66 19.39 -2.46 12.11
CA ILE A 66 18.13 -1.75 12.39
C ILE A 66 17.50 -2.23 13.70
N LYS A 67 17.28 -1.26 14.61
CA LYS A 67 16.85 -1.42 16.02
C LYS A 67 15.44 -1.98 16.26
N TYR A 68 14.66 -2.35 15.25
CA TYR A 68 13.23 -2.69 15.40
C TYR A 68 12.89 -4.17 15.17
N ARG A 69 13.89 -5.05 15.11
CA ARG A 69 13.65 -6.51 14.99
C ARG A 69 12.88 -7.00 16.23
N GLY A 70 11.71 -7.61 16.01
CA GLY A 70 10.88 -8.15 17.09
C GLY A 70 10.06 -7.10 17.86
N ALA A 71 10.21 -5.81 17.58
CA ALA A 71 9.50 -4.75 18.30
C ALA A 71 7.98 -4.83 18.16
N THR A 72 7.48 -5.17 16.96
CA THR A 72 6.04 -5.42 16.74
C THR A 72 5.54 -6.56 17.63
N ARG A 73 6.27 -7.68 17.69
CA ARG A 73 5.87 -8.84 18.50
C ARG A 73 5.87 -8.51 19.99
N ALA A 74 6.88 -7.81 20.47
CA ALA A 74 6.95 -7.36 21.86
C ALA A 74 5.75 -6.47 22.22
N TYR A 75 5.33 -5.58 21.33
CA TYR A 75 4.14 -4.76 21.52
C TYR A 75 2.86 -5.61 21.56
N LEU A 76 2.67 -6.51 20.59
CA LEU A 76 1.47 -7.37 20.51
C LEU A 76 1.32 -8.31 21.70
N GLU A 77 2.44 -8.78 22.28
CA GLU A 77 2.45 -9.63 23.47
C GLU A 77 2.41 -8.83 24.78
N GLY A 78 2.22 -7.51 24.73
CA GLY A 78 2.15 -6.65 25.92
C GLY A 78 3.47 -6.47 26.67
N ARG A 79 4.60 -6.92 26.10
CA ARG A 79 5.95 -6.77 26.68
C ARG A 79 6.46 -5.34 26.59
N THR A 80 5.82 -4.49 25.79
CA THR A 80 6.06 -3.04 25.74
C THR A 80 4.79 -2.32 25.31
N THR A 81 4.63 -1.07 25.76
CA THR A 81 3.60 -0.15 25.26
C THR A 81 4.11 0.72 24.10
N GLU A 82 5.40 0.62 23.76
CA GLU A 82 6.02 1.45 22.75
C GLU A 82 5.59 1.04 21.32
N LYS A 83 4.91 1.97 20.64
CA LYS A 83 4.54 1.85 19.21
C LYS A 83 5.68 2.35 18.33
N TRP A 84 6.70 1.51 18.11
CA TRP A 84 7.93 1.88 17.39
C TRP A 84 7.68 2.52 16.02
N TRP A 85 6.63 2.10 15.31
CA TRP A 85 6.29 2.63 13.99
C TRP A 85 5.96 4.13 14.01
N ARG A 86 5.39 4.65 15.10
CA ARG A 86 5.09 6.08 15.26
C ARG A 86 6.34 6.95 15.31
N LYS A 87 7.52 6.38 15.59
CA LYS A 87 8.80 7.09 15.54
C LYS A 87 9.33 7.27 14.11
N LEU A 88 8.80 6.51 13.16
CA LEU A 88 9.29 6.46 11.79
C LEU A 88 8.28 6.93 10.76
N ALA A 89 6.99 6.86 11.06
CA ALA A 89 5.94 7.22 10.13
C ALA A 89 4.69 7.73 10.84
N THR A 90 3.94 8.57 10.13
CA THR A 90 2.60 9.02 10.53
C THR A 90 1.54 8.55 9.53
N PRO A 91 0.24 8.55 9.90
CA PRO A 91 -0.84 8.26 8.96
C PRO A 91 -0.87 9.26 7.80
N SER A 92 -0.70 10.55 8.08
CA SER A 92 -0.67 11.60 7.05
C SER A 92 0.48 11.43 6.06
N GLU A 93 1.66 10.99 6.51
CA GLU A 93 2.75 10.66 5.59
C GLU A 93 2.40 9.51 4.64
N PHE A 94 1.59 8.55 5.08
CA PHE A 94 1.09 7.49 4.21
C PHE A 94 0.16 8.06 3.15
N ASP A 95 -0.79 8.90 3.57
CA ASP A 95 -1.75 9.55 2.69
C ASP A 95 -1.03 10.37 1.61
N GLU A 96 -0.05 11.18 1.97
CA GLU A 96 0.74 11.97 1.02
C GLU A 96 1.59 11.08 0.08
N LYS A 97 2.39 10.17 0.64
CA LYS A 97 3.44 9.46 -0.11
C LYS A 97 2.93 8.28 -0.91
N ILE A 98 1.80 7.70 -0.52
CA ILE A 98 1.19 6.54 -1.15
C ILE A 98 -0.07 6.98 -1.90
N ILE A 99 -1.08 7.47 -1.18
CA ILE A 99 -2.43 7.71 -1.72
C ILE A 99 -2.43 8.87 -2.71
N GLN A 100 -2.05 10.07 -2.27
CA GLN A 100 -2.09 11.28 -3.10
C GLN A 100 -1.13 11.16 -4.29
N ARG A 101 0.09 10.64 -4.06
CA ARG A 101 1.08 10.40 -5.11
C ARG A 101 0.56 9.49 -6.23
N MET A 102 -0.13 8.38 -5.88
CA MET A 102 -0.69 7.49 -6.91
C MET A 102 -2.03 7.99 -7.47
N GLY A 103 -2.68 8.92 -6.79
CA GLY A 103 -4.03 9.39 -7.09
C GLY A 103 -5.06 8.69 -6.21
N GLU A 104 -5.82 9.48 -5.45
CA GLU A 104 -6.82 9.01 -4.48
C GLU A 104 -7.86 8.08 -5.10
N ASP A 105 -8.45 8.45 -6.24
CA ASP A 105 -9.42 7.60 -6.93
C ASP A 105 -8.85 6.23 -7.29
N PHE A 106 -7.63 6.20 -7.84
CA PHE A 106 -6.97 4.95 -8.17
C PHE A 106 -6.65 4.15 -6.90
N TYR A 107 -6.19 4.80 -5.84
CA TYR A 107 -5.90 4.15 -4.57
C TYR A 107 -7.15 3.46 -4.00
N TYR A 108 -8.23 4.22 -3.80
CA TYR A 108 -9.42 3.74 -3.10
C TYR A 108 -10.27 2.78 -3.94
N LYS A 109 -10.31 2.95 -5.28
CA LYS A 109 -11.19 2.15 -6.15
C LYS A 109 -10.49 0.96 -6.80
N VAL A 110 -9.16 0.98 -6.90
CA VAL A 110 -8.40 -0.06 -7.62
C VAL A 110 -7.32 -0.68 -6.74
N PHE A 111 -6.33 0.12 -6.33
CA PHE A 111 -5.12 -0.38 -5.69
C PHE A 111 -5.40 -1.09 -4.36
N ARG A 112 -6.06 -0.39 -3.42
CA ARG A 112 -6.37 -0.93 -2.09
C ARG A 112 -7.31 -2.15 -2.19
N PRO A 113 -8.48 -2.08 -2.88
CA PRO A 113 -9.36 -3.24 -2.99
C PRO A 113 -8.69 -4.47 -3.62
N THR A 114 -7.80 -4.25 -4.60
CA THR A 114 -7.08 -5.36 -5.25
C THR A 114 -6.09 -6.02 -4.29
N LEU A 115 -5.33 -5.24 -3.54
CA LEU A 115 -4.39 -5.81 -2.56
C LEU A 115 -5.12 -6.45 -1.38
N GLU A 116 -6.26 -5.89 -0.94
CA GLU A 116 -7.11 -6.51 0.09
C GLU A 116 -7.63 -7.88 -0.38
N ARG A 117 -8.15 -7.98 -1.60
CA ARG A 117 -8.59 -9.27 -2.18
C ARG A 117 -7.45 -10.28 -2.27
N LEU A 118 -6.30 -9.88 -2.81
CA LEU A 118 -5.14 -10.78 -2.95
C LEU A 118 -4.63 -11.26 -1.59
N TYR A 119 -4.66 -10.40 -0.57
CA TYR A 119 -4.33 -10.77 0.80
C TYR A 119 -5.30 -11.81 1.36
N GLU A 120 -6.61 -11.61 1.14
CA GLU A 120 -7.66 -12.55 1.57
C GLU A 120 -7.58 -13.90 0.85
N GLU A 121 -7.10 -13.92 -0.39
CA GLU A 121 -6.76 -15.13 -1.15
C GLU A 121 -5.48 -15.82 -0.65
N GLY A 122 -4.84 -15.29 0.40
CA GLY A 122 -3.64 -15.85 1.00
C GLY A 122 -2.36 -15.63 0.19
N LYS A 123 -2.38 -14.71 -0.80
CA LYS A 123 -1.21 -14.41 -1.62
C LYS A 123 -0.19 -13.62 -0.81
N ASP A 124 1.07 -14.05 -0.89
CA ASP A 124 2.15 -13.35 -0.24
C ASP A 124 2.59 -12.11 -1.03
N TYR A 125 3.30 -11.21 -0.35
CA TYR A 125 3.84 -10.00 -0.97
C TYR A 125 4.77 -10.28 -2.17
N MET A 126 5.58 -11.34 -2.10
CA MET A 126 6.56 -11.66 -3.13
C MET A 126 5.88 -12.13 -4.42
N GLU A 127 4.76 -12.85 -4.30
CA GLU A 127 3.93 -13.30 -5.42
C GLU A 127 3.27 -12.12 -6.16
N ILE A 128 2.80 -11.11 -5.43
CA ILE A 128 1.95 -10.06 -6.02
C ILE A 128 2.70 -8.79 -6.40
N ARG A 129 3.82 -8.46 -5.74
CA ARG A 129 4.42 -7.10 -5.85
C ARG A 129 4.86 -6.70 -7.25
N ASP A 130 5.19 -7.67 -8.09
CA ASP A 130 5.76 -7.45 -9.41
C ASP A 130 4.67 -7.51 -10.49
N SER A 131 3.75 -8.47 -10.41
CA SER A 131 2.62 -8.59 -11.32
C SER A 131 1.69 -7.38 -11.28
N VAL A 132 1.24 -6.97 -10.09
CA VAL A 132 0.27 -5.87 -9.96
C VAL A 132 0.85 -4.53 -10.42
N ARG A 133 2.13 -4.25 -10.09
CA ARG A 133 2.76 -2.99 -10.50
C ARG A 133 2.99 -2.93 -12.01
N GLU A 134 3.32 -4.06 -12.64
CA GLU A 134 3.60 -4.10 -14.08
C GLU A 134 2.35 -3.84 -14.89
N GLU A 135 1.21 -4.43 -14.49
CA GLU A 135 -0.08 -4.17 -15.12
C GLU A 135 -0.46 -2.68 -15.05
N TRP A 136 -0.39 -2.08 -13.86
CA TRP A 136 -0.79 -0.68 -13.69
C TRP A 136 0.18 0.32 -14.27
N ASN A 137 1.48 0.01 -14.32
CA ASN A 137 2.47 0.89 -14.93
C ASN A 137 2.35 0.92 -16.46
N LYS A 138 1.88 -0.15 -17.11
CA LYS A 138 1.59 -0.13 -18.57
C LYS A 138 0.54 0.93 -18.93
N LEU A 139 -0.46 1.14 -18.06
CA LEU A 139 -1.50 2.17 -18.25
C LEU A 139 -0.94 3.61 -18.26
N LEU A 140 0.29 3.82 -17.79
CA LEU A 140 0.99 5.11 -17.85
C LEU A 140 1.73 5.32 -19.18
N GLU A 141 2.10 4.23 -19.85
CA GLU A 141 2.86 4.24 -21.11
C GLU A 141 1.93 4.41 -22.33
N GLU A 142 0.68 3.95 -22.20
CA GLU A 142 -0.39 4.18 -23.17
C GLU A 142 -0.84 5.65 -23.13
N LYS A 143 -0.24 6.47 -24.02
CA LYS A 143 -0.64 7.86 -24.28
C LYS A 143 -1.76 7.93 -25.31
#